data_AF-A0A2S5JEK2-F1
#
_entry.id   AF-A0A2S5JEK2-F1
#
_cell.length_a   1.000
_cell.length_b   1.000
_cell.length_c   1.000
_cell.angle_alpha   90.00
_cell.angle_beta   90.00
_cell.angle_gamma   90.00
#
_symmetry.space_group_name_H-M   'P 1'
#
loop_
_entity.id
_entity.type
_entity.pdbx_description
1 polymer ?
#
loop_
_entity_poly.entity_id
_entity_poly.type
_entity_poly.pdbx_seq_one_letter_code
_entity_poly.pdbx_strand_id
1 'polypeptide(L)'
;MTMSGRQRTDFAERLARIQSGRQLEPSDVLSRDAQKRLMQRQKAARKKVGLRARLAVPFAFLCGMIAMLAARLGYFGLTQIEDLPPAVYTLEDRGVVLIAFVISVLMIVAFGLMTKGRALALALGCLAMYYGEVAIAANAPDLWAQFFPADYAASLAEKGRDFRLTPTG
;
A
#
# COMPACT_ATOMS: atom_id res chain seq x y z
N MET A 1 -11.00 45.68 63.78
CA MET A 1 -11.51 44.36 63.36
C MET A 1 -10.33 43.42 63.17
N THR A 2 -10.09 42.52 64.12
CA THR A 2 -9.01 41.54 64.06
C THR A 2 -9.52 40.27 63.34
N MET A 3 -8.92 39.93 62.20
CA MET A 3 -9.24 38.68 61.50
C MET A 3 -8.97 37.47 62.40
N SER A 4 -9.94 36.56 62.48
CA SER A 4 -9.83 35.32 63.26
C SER A 4 -8.70 34.44 62.74
N GLY A 5 -8.05 33.67 63.63
CA GLY A 5 -6.90 32.82 63.26
C GLY A 5 -7.20 31.85 62.09
N ARG A 6 -8.45 31.38 62.00
CA ARG A 6 -8.94 30.50 60.93
C ARG A 6 -9.03 31.20 59.57
N GLN A 7 -9.37 32.49 59.55
CA GLN A 7 -9.38 33.27 58.31
C GLN A 7 -7.96 33.50 57.78
N ARG A 8 -6.97 33.64 58.67
CA ARG A 8 -5.56 33.79 58.27
C ARG A 8 -4.98 32.52 57.67
N THR A 9 -5.32 31.35 58.21
CA THR A 9 -4.88 30.07 57.65
C THR A 9 -5.48 29.80 56.29
N ASP A 10 -6.79 30.06 56.11
CA ASP A 10 -7.45 29.93 54.81
C ASP A 10 -6.87 30.90 53.76
N PHE A 11 -6.50 32.11 54.17
CA PHE A 11 -5.87 33.08 53.28
C PHE A 11 -4.45 32.68 52.90
N ALA A 12 -3.66 32.19 53.86
CA ALA A 12 -2.30 31.71 53.62
C ALA A 12 -2.30 30.49 52.69
N GLU A 13 -3.26 29.57 52.85
CA GLU A 13 -3.41 28.42 51.97
C GLU A 13 -3.78 28.84 50.54
N ARG A 14 -4.67 29.83 50.39
CA ARG A 14 -5.03 30.40 49.08
C ARG A 14 -3.85 31.09 48.41
N LEU A 15 -3.04 31.84 49.16
CA LEU A 15 -1.83 32.50 48.64
C LEU A 15 -0.75 31.49 48.25
N ALA A 16 -0.51 30.46 49.07
CA ALA A 16 0.42 29.38 48.75
C ALA A 16 -0.02 28.62 47.49
N ARG A 17 -1.33 28.42 47.31
CA ARG A 17 -1.90 27.78 46.13
C ARG A 17 -1.70 28.61 44.86
N ILE A 18 -1.91 29.94 44.94
CA ILE A 18 -1.68 30.86 43.81
C ILE A 18 -0.18 30.97 43.46
N GLN A 19 0.70 31.09 44.47
CA GLN A 19 2.15 31.13 44.26
C GLN A 19 2.72 29.83 43.70
N SER A 20 2.11 28.67 44.01
CA SER A 20 2.55 27.38 43.48
C SER A 20 2.23 27.16 41.99
N GLY A 21 1.57 28.13 41.32
CA GLY A 21 1.22 28.03 39.90
C GLY A 21 0.23 26.91 39.57
N ARG A 22 -0.31 26.20 40.57
CA ARG A 22 -1.39 25.22 40.42
C ARG A 22 -2.72 25.96 40.26
N GLN A 23 -2.85 26.72 39.19
CA GLN A 23 -4.17 27.00 38.63
C GLN A 23 -4.72 25.65 38.18
N LEU A 24 -5.75 25.17 38.88
CA LEU A 24 -6.59 24.08 38.41
C LEU A 24 -7.19 24.53 37.08
N GLU A 25 -6.55 24.21 35.96
CA GLU A 25 -7.25 24.12 34.70
C GLU A 25 -8.42 23.15 34.92
N PRO A 26 -9.65 23.50 34.51
CA PRO A 26 -10.79 22.61 34.61
C PRO A 26 -10.42 21.27 33.99
N SER A 27 -10.80 20.17 34.64
CA SER A 27 -10.48 18.78 34.29
C SER A 27 -10.85 18.34 32.87
N ASP A 28 -11.38 19.25 32.05
CA ASP A 28 -11.85 19.04 30.69
C ASP A 28 -11.02 19.79 29.63
N VAL A 29 -10.06 20.62 30.04
CA VAL A 29 -9.18 21.34 29.10
C VAL A 29 -7.77 20.78 29.23
N LEU A 30 -7.47 19.85 28.34
CA LEU A 30 -6.15 19.25 28.22
C LEU A 30 -5.17 20.36 27.82
N SER A 31 -4.30 20.79 28.74
CA SER A 31 -3.34 21.87 28.52
C SER A 31 -2.61 21.68 27.19
N ARG A 32 -2.39 22.75 26.43
CA ARG A 32 -1.79 22.69 25.09
C ARG A 32 -0.45 21.92 25.07
N ASP A 33 0.29 21.96 26.18
CA ASP A 33 1.53 21.21 26.40
C ASP A 33 1.31 19.72 26.71
N ALA A 34 0.26 19.37 27.46
CA ALA A 34 -0.16 17.99 27.67
C ALA A 34 -0.62 17.36 26.35
N GLN A 35 -1.32 18.13 25.51
CA GLN A 35 -1.76 17.68 24.19
C GLN A 35 -0.57 17.48 23.23
N LYS A 36 0.42 18.39 23.25
CA LYS A 36 1.68 18.21 22.51
C LYS A 36 2.46 16.98 22.98
N ARG A 37 2.56 16.74 24.29
CA ARG A 37 3.25 15.56 24.85
C ARG A 37 2.55 14.25 24.50
N LEU A 38 1.22 14.23 24.51
CA LEU A 38 0.43 13.08 24.04
C LEU A 38 0.60 12.86 22.54
N MET A 39 0.56 13.90 21.71
CA MET A 39 0.84 13.79 20.27
C MET A 39 2.27 13.29 20.00
N GLN A 40 3.27 13.78 20.75
CA GLN A 40 4.65 13.31 20.61
C GLN A 40 4.79 11.84 21.04
N ARG A 41 4.13 11.43 22.14
CA ARG A 41 4.09 10.02 22.57
C ARG A 41 3.38 9.14 21.56
N GLN A 42 2.26 9.58 20.97
CA GLN A 42 1.57 8.85 19.90
C GLN A 42 2.41 8.78 18.61
N LYS A 43 3.13 9.86 18.26
CA LYS A 43 4.09 9.87 17.13
C LYS A 43 5.29 8.96 17.38
N ALA A 44 5.80 8.91 18.61
CA ALA A 44 6.88 8.01 19.00
C ALA A 44 6.44 6.54 19.05
N ALA A 45 5.23 6.25 19.54
CA ALA A 45 4.61 4.93 19.53
C ALA A 45 4.35 4.43 18.09
N ARG A 46 3.96 5.32 17.18
CA ARG A 46 3.82 5.01 15.74
C ARG A 46 5.14 4.70 15.03
N LYS A 47 6.30 5.04 15.61
CA LYS A 47 7.60 4.98 14.91
C LYS A 47 8.32 3.62 14.99
N LYS A 48 7.78 2.63 15.69
CA LYS A 48 8.30 1.25 15.66
C LYS A 48 7.66 0.46 14.50
N VAL A 49 7.97 0.89 13.28
CA VAL A 49 7.64 0.10 12.07
C VAL A 49 8.57 -1.11 12.07
N GLY A 50 8.08 -2.26 12.55
CA GLY A 50 8.84 -3.51 12.59
C GLY A 50 9.27 -3.97 11.19
N LEU A 51 10.29 -4.83 11.12
CA LEU A 51 10.84 -5.37 9.86
C LEU A 51 9.74 -5.96 8.94
N ARG A 52 8.75 -6.64 9.50
CA ARG A 52 7.58 -7.15 8.76
C ARG A 52 6.79 -6.06 8.05
N ALA A 53 6.63 -4.90 8.68
CA ALA A 53 5.91 -3.78 8.07
C ALA A 53 6.74 -3.10 6.98
N ARG A 54 8.08 -3.16 7.05
CA ARG A 54 8.97 -2.70 5.97
C ARG A 54 8.94 -3.65 4.76
N LEU A 55 8.93 -4.96 4.99
CA LEU A 55 8.85 -5.98 3.93
C LEU A 55 7.46 -6.10 3.30
N ALA A 56 6.40 -5.64 3.97
CA ALA A 56 5.05 -5.70 3.44
C ALA A 56 4.84 -4.86 2.16
N VAL A 57 5.62 -3.80 1.95
CA VAL A 57 5.54 -2.96 0.75
C VAL A 57 6.13 -3.64 -0.49
N PRO A 58 7.38 -4.15 -0.48
CA PRO A 58 7.90 -4.91 -1.62
C PRO A 58 7.11 -6.20 -1.85
N PHE A 59 6.59 -6.84 -0.79
CA PHE A 59 5.70 -7.99 -0.95
C PHE A 59 4.40 -7.62 -1.68
N ALA A 60 3.78 -6.48 -1.34
CA ALA A 60 2.59 -5.98 -2.04
C ALA A 60 2.87 -5.68 -3.52
N PHE A 61 4.03 -5.11 -3.81
CA PHE A 61 4.48 -4.86 -5.18
C PHE A 61 4.61 -6.16 -5.98
N LEU A 62 5.27 -7.18 -5.42
CA LEU A 62 5.37 -8.50 -6.05
C LEU A 62 4.00 -9.15 -6.27
N CYS A 63 3.09 -9.03 -5.31
CA CYS A 63 1.71 -9.51 -5.47
C CYS A 63 1.02 -8.83 -6.66
N GLY A 64 1.26 -7.54 -6.88
CA GLY A 64 0.73 -6.82 -8.04
C GLY A 64 1.28 -7.34 -9.38
N MET A 65 2.58 -7.62 -9.44
CA MET A 65 3.18 -8.23 -10.63
C MET A 65 2.58 -9.61 -10.92
N ILE A 66 2.46 -10.45 -9.89
CA ILE A 66 1.89 -11.80 -10.00
C ILE A 66 0.42 -11.72 -10.41
N ALA A 67 -0.36 -10.79 -9.85
CA ALA A 67 -1.76 -10.62 -10.21
C ALA A 67 -1.94 -10.29 -11.70
N MET A 68 -1.06 -9.44 -12.26
CA MET A 68 -1.10 -9.11 -13.68
C MET A 68 -0.72 -10.30 -14.56
N LEU A 69 0.32 -11.04 -14.19
CA LEU A 69 0.74 -12.25 -14.90
C LEU A 69 -0.37 -13.32 -14.87
N ALA A 70 -0.96 -13.56 -13.70
CA ALA A 70 -2.05 -14.51 -13.51
C ALA A 70 -3.30 -14.10 -14.28
N ALA A 71 -3.59 -12.80 -14.37
CA ALA A 71 -4.70 -12.29 -15.17
C ALA A 71 -4.50 -12.55 -16.66
N ARG A 72 -3.28 -12.37 -17.17
CA ARG A 72 -2.97 -12.62 -18.57
C ARG A 72 -3.03 -14.12 -18.89
N LEU A 73 -2.50 -14.96 -18.01
CA LEU A 73 -2.65 -16.42 -18.11
C LEU A 73 -4.12 -16.86 -18.07
N GLY A 74 -4.89 -16.30 -17.14
CA GLY A 74 -6.33 -16.54 -17.04
C GLY A 74 -7.07 -16.09 -18.29
N TYR A 75 -6.72 -14.93 -18.85
CA TYR A 75 -7.30 -14.43 -20.10
C TYR A 75 -7.00 -15.39 -21.26
N PHE A 76 -5.75 -15.83 -21.44
CA PHE A 76 -5.41 -16.80 -22.48
C PHE A 76 -6.13 -18.15 -22.29
N GLY A 77 -6.21 -18.65 -21.05
CA GLY A 77 -6.96 -19.86 -20.73
C GLY A 77 -8.46 -19.73 -21.03
N LEU A 78 -9.04 -18.54 -20.78
CA LEU A 78 -10.44 -18.25 -21.11
C LEU A 78 -10.67 -18.09 -22.62
N THR A 79 -9.74 -17.49 -23.37
CA THR A 79 -9.88 -17.32 -24.84
C THR A 79 -9.84 -18.64 -25.62
N GLN A 80 -9.29 -19.72 -25.04
CA GLN A 80 -9.29 -21.06 -25.63
C GLN A 80 -10.62 -21.82 -25.46
N ILE A 81 -11.57 -21.28 -24.70
CA ILE A 81 -12.88 -21.91 -24.47
C ILE A 81 -13.84 -21.44 -25.57
N GLU A 82 -14.26 -22.34 -26.47
CA GLU A 82 -15.07 -22.03 -27.66
C GLU A 82 -16.45 -21.38 -27.38
N ASP A 83 -16.95 -21.42 -26.15
CA ASP A 83 -18.29 -20.94 -25.76
C ASP A 83 -18.31 -19.66 -24.88
N LEU A 84 -17.23 -18.87 -24.88
CA LEU A 84 -17.21 -17.65 -24.06
C LEU A 84 -18.06 -16.52 -24.67
N PRO A 85 -18.81 -15.73 -23.88
CA PRO A 85 -19.63 -14.64 -24.40
C PRO A 85 -18.79 -13.65 -25.23
N PRO A 86 -19.30 -13.16 -26.38
CA PRO A 86 -18.56 -12.30 -27.30
C PRO A 86 -18.03 -11.01 -26.64
N ALA A 87 -18.66 -10.58 -25.54
CA ALA A 87 -18.20 -9.45 -24.74
C ALA A 87 -16.77 -9.62 -24.21
N VAL A 88 -16.31 -10.85 -23.94
CA VAL A 88 -14.95 -11.11 -23.45
C VAL A 88 -13.91 -10.98 -24.58
N TYR A 89 -14.26 -11.42 -25.79
CA TYR A 89 -13.41 -11.31 -26.98
C TYR A 89 -13.28 -9.87 -27.48
N THR A 90 -14.35 -9.06 -27.39
CA THR A 90 -14.34 -7.66 -27.86
C THR A 90 -13.48 -6.71 -27.03
N LEU A 91 -13.00 -7.16 -25.86
CA LEU A 91 -12.29 -6.30 -24.93
C LEU A 91 -10.76 -6.42 -25.03
N GLU A 92 -10.21 -7.43 -25.71
CA GLU A 92 -8.75 -7.66 -25.88
C GLU A 92 -7.94 -7.25 -24.62
N ASP A 93 -7.11 -6.21 -24.75
CA ASP A 93 -6.25 -5.68 -23.69
C ASP A 93 -7.03 -5.12 -22.48
N ARG A 94 -8.22 -4.57 -22.69
CA ARG A 94 -9.09 -4.08 -21.60
C ARG A 94 -9.62 -5.23 -20.74
N GLY A 95 -9.82 -6.41 -21.35
CA GLY A 95 -10.23 -7.62 -20.65
C GLY A 95 -9.15 -8.10 -19.68
N VAL A 96 -7.89 -8.09 -20.12
CA VAL A 96 -6.74 -8.43 -19.28
C VAL A 96 -6.62 -7.49 -18.08
N VAL A 97 -6.76 -6.17 -18.30
CA VAL A 97 -6.70 -5.17 -17.23
C VAL A 97 -7.85 -5.35 -16.22
N LEU A 98 -9.05 -5.69 -16.69
CA LEU A 98 -10.19 -5.94 -15.81
C LEU A 98 -9.96 -7.19 -14.93
N ILE A 99 -9.50 -8.29 -15.52
CA ILE A 99 -9.17 -9.52 -14.77
C ILE A 99 -8.05 -9.24 -13.76
N ALA A 100 -7.03 -8.49 -14.15
CA ALA A 100 -5.94 -8.08 -13.25
C ALA A 100 -6.44 -7.23 -12.09
N PHE A 101 -7.39 -6.34 -12.33
CA PHE A 101 -8.02 -5.56 -11.27
C PHE A 101 -8.78 -6.46 -10.28
N VAL A 102 -9.56 -7.43 -10.79
CA VAL A 102 -10.29 -8.38 -9.94
C VAL A 102 -9.33 -9.22 -9.08
N ILE A 103 -8.28 -9.79 -9.68
CA ILE A 103 -7.27 -10.56 -8.95
C ILE A 103 -6.54 -9.68 -7.92
N SER A 104 -6.23 -8.45 -8.28
CA SER A 104 -5.61 -7.47 -7.38
C SER A 104 -6.48 -7.16 -6.17
N VAL A 105 -7.79 -6.99 -6.36
CA VAL A 105 -8.75 -6.81 -5.26
C VAL A 105 -8.79 -8.05 -4.36
N LEU A 106 -8.82 -9.25 -4.95
CA LEU A 106 -8.77 -10.49 -4.19
C LEU A 106 -7.49 -10.61 -3.36
N MET A 107 -6.33 -10.24 -3.92
CA MET A 107 -5.04 -10.20 -3.21
C MET A 107 -5.08 -9.19 -2.06
N ILE A 108 -5.71 -8.03 -2.25
CA ILE A 108 -5.85 -7.02 -1.19
C ILE A 108 -6.65 -7.57 -0.01
N VAL A 109 -7.74 -8.29 -0.29
CA VAL A 109 -8.60 -8.91 0.73
C VAL A 109 -7.86 -10.08 1.41
N ALA A 110 -7.25 -10.98 0.64
CA ALA A 110 -6.59 -12.18 1.16
C ALA A 110 -5.36 -11.86 2.03
N PHE A 111 -4.54 -10.89 1.61
CA PHE A 111 -3.29 -10.55 2.31
C PHE A 111 -3.41 -9.32 3.24
N GLY A 112 -4.61 -8.74 3.37
CA GLY A 112 -4.83 -7.57 4.24
C GLY A 112 -4.00 -6.35 3.82
N LEU A 113 -3.94 -6.06 2.52
CA LEU A 113 -3.10 -5.00 1.94
C LEU A 113 -3.77 -3.62 1.91
N MET A 114 -4.90 -3.42 2.62
CA MET A 114 -5.73 -2.20 2.58
C MET A 114 -5.08 -0.89 3.05
N THR A 115 -3.80 -0.88 3.41
CA THR A 115 -3.12 0.39 3.76
C THR A 115 -2.72 1.14 2.49
N LYS A 116 -2.89 2.47 2.47
CA LYS A 116 -2.62 3.32 1.29
C LYS A 116 -1.27 3.01 0.61
N GLY A 117 -0.21 2.81 1.39
CA GLY A 117 1.12 2.51 0.86
C GLY A 117 1.24 1.13 0.22
N ARG A 118 0.56 0.10 0.76
CA ARG A 118 0.59 -1.26 0.20
C ARG A 118 -0.28 -1.38 -1.04
N ALA A 119 -1.46 -0.76 -1.02
CA ALA A 119 -2.35 -0.71 -2.19
C ALA A 119 -1.69 0.03 -3.37
N LEU A 120 -1.00 1.15 -3.12
CA LEU A 120 -0.23 1.85 -4.14
C LEU A 120 0.93 1.00 -4.66
N ALA A 121 1.67 0.33 -3.77
CA ALA A 121 2.74 -0.57 -4.19
C ALA A 121 2.22 -1.72 -5.06
N LEU A 122 1.06 -2.29 -4.73
CA LEU A 122 0.41 -3.31 -5.54
C LEU A 122 0.02 -2.78 -6.92
N ALA A 123 -0.64 -1.62 -6.99
CA ALA A 123 -1.00 -1.00 -8.26
C ALA A 123 0.24 -0.68 -9.13
N LEU A 124 1.31 -0.18 -8.51
CA LEU A 124 2.59 0.04 -9.17
C LEU A 124 3.21 -1.27 -9.67
N GLY A 125 3.07 -2.37 -8.92
CA GLY A 125 3.49 -3.70 -9.35
C GLY A 125 2.73 -4.19 -10.58
N CYS A 126 1.41 -3.98 -10.63
CA CYS A 126 0.61 -4.30 -11.81
C CYS A 126 1.04 -3.50 -13.03
N LEU A 127 1.23 -2.17 -12.88
CA LEU A 127 1.68 -1.30 -13.97
C LEU A 127 3.10 -1.67 -14.43
N ALA A 128 4.01 -1.92 -13.49
CA ALA A 128 5.37 -2.33 -13.79
C ALA A 128 5.39 -3.63 -14.58
N MET A 129 4.55 -4.60 -14.23
CA MET A 129 4.44 -5.84 -14.99
C MET A 129 3.80 -5.61 -16.36
N TYR A 130 2.72 -4.83 -16.44
CA TYR A 130 2.03 -4.56 -17.71
C TYR A 130 2.93 -3.93 -18.77
N TYR A 131 3.73 -2.93 -18.38
CA TYR A 131 4.67 -2.26 -19.30
C TYR A 131 6.01 -3.00 -19.40
N GLY A 132 6.46 -3.62 -18.31
CA GLY A 132 7.75 -4.33 -18.24
C GLY A 132 7.74 -5.69 -18.94
N GLU A 133 6.58 -6.24 -19.26
CA GLU A 133 6.45 -7.53 -19.92
C GLU A 133 7.23 -7.61 -21.24
N VAL A 134 7.23 -6.52 -22.00
CA VAL A 134 7.95 -6.41 -23.26
C VAL A 134 9.46 -6.57 -23.05
N ALA A 135 10.00 -5.96 -22.00
CA ALA A 135 11.41 -6.10 -21.64
C ALA A 135 11.73 -7.51 -21.11
N ILE A 136 10.82 -8.13 -20.34
CA ILE A 136 11.03 -9.48 -19.80
C ILE A 136 11.00 -10.52 -20.93
N ALA A 137 10.01 -10.43 -21.82
CA ALA A 137 9.88 -11.31 -22.98
C ALA A 137 11.07 -11.18 -23.95
N ALA A 138 11.62 -9.98 -24.11
CA ALA A 138 12.78 -9.77 -24.98
C ALA A 138 14.09 -10.32 -24.40
N ASN A 139 14.24 -10.33 -23.07
CA ASN A 139 15.44 -10.83 -22.38
C ASN A 139 15.36 -12.33 -22.03
N ALA A 140 14.16 -12.88 -21.89
CA ALA A 140 13.94 -14.30 -21.59
C ALA A 140 12.80 -14.89 -22.46
N PRO A 141 12.99 -14.95 -23.80
CA PRO A 141 11.95 -15.41 -24.73
C PRO A 141 11.57 -16.87 -24.49
N ASP A 142 12.53 -17.73 -24.15
CA ASP A 142 12.29 -19.16 -23.87
C ASP A 142 11.41 -19.37 -22.64
N LEU A 143 11.57 -18.53 -21.62
CA LEU A 143 10.72 -18.58 -20.43
C LEU A 143 9.30 -18.12 -20.78
N TRP A 144 9.16 -17.06 -21.58
CA TRP A 144 7.85 -16.55 -21.99
C TRP A 144 7.09 -17.51 -22.89
N ALA A 145 7.79 -18.23 -23.78
CA ALA A 145 7.23 -19.24 -24.67
C ALA A 145 6.72 -20.50 -23.94
N GLN A 146 7.13 -20.73 -22.69
CA GLN A 146 6.57 -21.82 -21.86
C GLN A 146 5.20 -21.48 -21.28
N PHE A 147 4.92 -20.20 -21.06
CA PHE A 147 3.69 -19.73 -20.41
C PHE A 147 2.65 -19.22 -21.40
N PHE A 148 3.07 -18.75 -22.56
CA PHE A 148 2.21 -18.13 -23.57
C PHE A 148 2.42 -18.74 -24.96
N PRO A 149 1.44 -18.63 -25.87
CA PRO A 149 1.58 -19.08 -27.25
C PRO A 149 2.81 -18.47 -27.93
N ALA A 150 3.49 -19.25 -28.77
CA ALA A 150 4.74 -18.87 -29.41
C ALA A 150 4.62 -17.57 -30.24
N ASP A 151 3.51 -17.38 -30.95
CA ASP A 151 3.26 -16.18 -31.75
C ASP A 151 3.15 -14.91 -30.88
N TYR A 152 2.53 -15.03 -29.71
CA TYR A 152 2.42 -13.93 -28.76
C TYR A 152 3.78 -13.60 -28.15
N ALA A 153 4.54 -14.61 -27.71
CA ALA A 153 5.89 -14.42 -27.16
C ALA A 153 6.84 -13.80 -28.19
N ALA A 154 6.80 -14.24 -29.45
CA ALA A 154 7.59 -13.68 -30.54
C ALA A 154 7.22 -12.22 -30.82
N SER A 155 5.93 -11.89 -30.85
CA SER A 155 5.46 -10.52 -31.06
C SER A 155 5.90 -9.56 -29.95
N LEU A 156 5.96 -10.03 -28.70
CA LEU A 156 6.44 -9.23 -27.57
C LEU A 156 7.96 -9.08 -27.59
N ALA A 157 8.69 -10.14 -27.91
CA ALA A 157 10.15 -10.09 -28.04
C ALA A 157 10.58 -9.15 -29.17
N GLU A 158 9.82 -9.11 -30.26
CA GLU A 158 10.04 -8.16 -31.35
C GLU A 158 9.76 -6.71 -30.93
N LYS A 159 8.65 -6.45 -30.21
CA LYS A 159 8.37 -5.12 -29.64
C LYS A 159 9.40 -4.68 -28.60
N GLY A 160 10.06 -5.63 -27.95
CA GLY A 160 11.03 -5.38 -26.88
C GLY A 160 12.49 -5.40 -27.32
N ARG A 161 12.75 -5.41 -28.63
CA ARG A 161 14.11 -5.50 -29.19
C ARG A 161 15.05 -4.42 -28.64
N ASP A 162 14.52 -3.23 -28.37
CA ASP A 162 15.26 -2.09 -27.81
C ASP A 162 15.58 -2.22 -26.30
N PHE A 163 14.89 -3.11 -25.58
CA PHE A 163 15.08 -3.37 -24.15
C PHE A 163 15.95 -4.60 -23.87
N ARG A 164 16.56 -5.18 -24.91
CA ARG A 164 17.48 -6.31 -24.77
C ARG A 164 18.78 -5.86 -24.12
N LEU A 165 19.15 -6.55 -23.04
CA LEU A 165 20.41 -6.32 -22.34
C LEU A 165 21.59 -7.00 -23.05
N THR A 166 21.31 -7.94 -23.97
CA THR A 166 22.31 -8.64 -24.78
C THR A 166 21.98 -8.54 -26.28
N PRO A 167 22.94 -8.17 -27.15
CA PRO A 167 22.73 -8.04 -28.61
C PRO A 167 22.49 -9.37 -29.34
N THR A 168 22.90 -10.48 -28.73
CA THR A 168 22.88 -11.84 -29.30
C THR A 168 22.12 -12.74 -28.34
N GLY A 169 20.83 -12.91 -28.60
CA GLY A 169 20.11 -14.14 -28.27
C GLY A 169 20.03 -14.96 -29.54
#